data_AF-J2UGC1-F1
#
_entry.id   AF-J2UGC1-F1
#
_cell.length_a   1.000
_cell.length_b   1.000
_cell.length_c   1.000
_cell.angle_alpha   90.00
_cell.angle_beta   90.00
_cell.angle_gamma   90.00
#
_symmetry.space_group_name_H-M   'P 1'
#
loop_
_entity.id
_entity.type
_entity.pdbx_description
1 polymer ?
#
loop_
_entity_poly.entity_id
_entity_poly.type
_entity_poly.pdbx_seq_one_letter_code
_entity_poly.pdbx_strand_id
1 'polypeptide(L)'
;MRYPNTRYGNPTEFQYYAQGQSPKDIAKRLRRSEHSVNLWLAGKRRMPWWIPEILRLQRLEYDLWMHQTGLGRMRTKLGIASADVIAFKDFRAPDDQPATPTTGHGTSQAA
;
A
#
# COMPACT_ATOMS: atom_id res chain seq x y z
N MET A 1 5.57 -27.28 -28.95
CA MET A 1 4.15 -26.92 -28.84
C MET A 1 3.97 -25.44 -29.17
N ARG A 2 3.36 -25.11 -30.31
CA ARG A 2 3.09 -23.74 -30.75
C ARG A 2 1.67 -23.39 -30.30
N TYR A 3 1.53 -22.81 -29.11
CA TYR A 3 0.22 -22.34 -28.63
C TYR A 3 -0.18 -21.13 -29.48
N PRO A 4 -1.31 -21.17 -30.22
CA PRO A 4 -1.75 -20.07 -31.06
C PRO A 4 -2.50 -19.06 -30.19
N ASN A 5 -1.86 -18.56 -29.13
CA ASN A 5 -2.50 -17.52 -28.33
C ASN A 5 -2.16 -16.16 -28.93
N THR A 6 -2.99 -15.75 -29.90
CA THR A 6 -2.95 -14.44 -30.54
C THR A 6 -3.37 -13.31 -29.60
N ARG A 7 -3.79 -13.63 -28.38
CA ARG A 7 -4.15 -12.61 -27.39
C ARG A 7 -2.88 -11.98 -26.85
N TYR A 8 -2.76 -10.68 -27.07
CA TYR A 8 -1.80 -9.84 -26.38
C TYR A 8 -2.44 -9.31 -25.11
N GLY A 9 -1.61 -9.01 -24.12
CA GLY A 9 -2.08 -8.39 -22.88
C GLY A 9 -2.55 -6.97 -23.14
N ASN A 10 -3.54 -6.53 -22.37
CA ASN A 10 -4.01 -5.16 -22.40
C ASN A 10 -2.90 -4.23 -21.84
N PRO A 11 -2.36 -3.28 -22.62
CA PRO A 11 -1.30 -2.39 -22.15
C PRO A 11 -1.77 -1.46 -21.02
N THR A 12 -3.04 -1.03 -21.04
CA THR A 12 -3.62 -0.17 -20.00
C THR A 12 -3.67 -0.89 -18.65
N GLU A 13 -4.06 -2.17 -18.67
CA GLU A 13 -4.10 -3.00 -17.47
C GLU A 13 -2.70 -3.22 -16.88
N PHE A 14 -1.72 -3.46 -17.74
CA PHE A 14 -0.33 -3.58 -17.30
C PHE A 14 0.21 -2.28 -16.71
N GLN A 15 -0.08 -1.12 -17.31
CA GLN A 15 0.31 0.18 -16.76
C GLN A 15 -0.30 0.42 -15.37
N TYR A 16 -1.57 0.06 -15.19
CA TYR A 16 -2.25 0.15 -13.89
C TYR A 16 -1.52 -0.65 -12.81
N TYR A 17 -1.20 -1.92 -13.08
CA TYR A 17 -0.51 -2.76 -12.10
C TYR A 17 0.99 -2.46 -11.93
N ALA A 18 1.63 -1.89 -12.95
CA ALA A 18 3.01 -1.45 -12.90
C ALA A 18 3.17 -0.11 -12.16
N GLN A 19 2.07 0.61 -11.89
CA GLN A 19 2.12 1.92 -11.26
C GLN A 19 2.79 1.85 -9.88
N GLY A 20 3.77 2.74 -9.66
CA GLY A 20 4.52 2.80 -8.41
C GLY A 20 5.56 1.68 -8.22
N GLN A 21 5.78 0.82 -9.23
CA GLN A 21 6.81 -0.22 -9.17
C GLN A 21 7.96 0.10 -10.12
N SER A 22 9.19 -0.22 -9.71
CA SER A 22 10.33 -0.06 -10.61
C SER A 22 10.29 -1.12 -11.73
N PRO A 23 10.70 -0.78 -12.97
CA PRO A 23 10.80 -1.76 -14.06
C PRO A 23 11.68 -2.96 -13.73
N LYS A 24 12.71 -2.75 -12.91
CA LYS A 24 13.61 -3.78 -12.40
C LYS A 24 12.90 -4.79 -11.49
N ASP A 25 12.04 -4.32 -10.60
CA ASP A 25 11.27 -5.20 -9.70
C ASP A 25 10.22 -6.00 -10.47
N ILE A 26 9.54 -5.35 -11.41
CA ILE A 26 8.58 -6.01 -12.33
C ILE A 26 9.31 -7.09 -13.13
N ALA A 27 10.49 -6.79 -13.68
CA ALA A 27 11.32 -7.73 -14.41
C ALA A 27 11.72 -8.94 -13.56
N LYS A 28 12.10 -8.72 -12.30
CA LYS A 28 12.43 -9.79 -11.35
C LYS A 28 11.22 -10.67 -11.04
N ARG A 29 10.05 -10.07 -10.80
CA ARG A 29 8.79 -10.80 -10.52
C ARG A 29 8.34 -11.65 -11.69
N LEU A 30 8.41 -11.10 -12.91
CA LEU A 30 7.99 -11.79 -14.13
C LEU A 30 9.05 -12.73 -14.70
N ARG A 31 10.26 -12.77 -14.10
CA ARG A 31 11.43 -13.50 -14.63
C ARG A 31 11.72 -13.14 -16.09
N ARG A 32 11.76 -11.84 -16.37
CA ARG A 32 12.00 -11.24 -17.69
C ARG A 32 13.10 -10.20 -17.61
N SER A 33 13.58 -9.75 -18.77
CA SER A 33 14.56 -8.66 -18.82
C SER A 33 13.89 -7.31 -18.62
N GLU A 34 14.59 -6.41 -17.92
CA GLU A 34 14.16 -5.02 -17.74
C GLU A 34 13.93 -4.32 -19.07
N HIS A 35 14.78 -4.60 -20.06
CA HIS A 35 14.60 -4.11 -21.43
C HIS A 35 13.24 -4.51 -22.02
N SER A 36 12.80 -5.76 -21.82
CA SER A 36 11.49 -6.20 -22.33
C SER A 36 10.33 -5.49 -21.63
N VAL A 37 10.45 -5.29 -20.31
CA VAL A 37 9.46 -4.55 -19.51
C VAL A 37 9.36 -3.10 -19.99
N ASN A 38 10.48 -2.43 -20.22
CA ASN A 38 10.51 -1.07 -20.75
C ASN A 38 9.89 -0.98 -22.15
N LEU A 39 10.12 -1.96 -23.02
CA LEU A 39 9.50 -2.02 -24.34
C LEU A 39 7.97 -2.21 -24.26
N TRP A 40 7.47 -2.95 -23.27
CA TRP A 40 6.03 -3.12 -23.04
C TRP A 40 5.40 -1.85 -22.47
N LEU A 41 6.04 -1.22 -21.47
CA LEU A 41 5.57 0.04 -20.89
C LEU A 41 5.51 1.16 -21.94
N ALA A 42 6.51 1.21 -22.83
CA ALA A 42 6.57 2.17 -23.94
C ALA A 42 5.61 1.82 -25.10
N GLY A 43 4.89 0.69 -25.05
CA GLY A 43 4.01 0.23 -26.12
C GLY A 43 4.72 -0.17 -27.41
N LYS A 44 6.06 -0.24 -27.40
CA LYS A 44 6.89 -0.57 -28.58
C LYS A 44 6.85 -2.04 -28.96
N ARG A 45 6.54 -2.91 -27.99
CA ARG A 45 6.44 -4.36 -28.21
C ARG A 45 5.10 -4.88 -27.70
N ARG A 46 4.51 -5.80 -28.46
CA ARG A 46 3.31 -6.51 -28.00
C ARG A 46 3.66 -7.42 -26.82
N MET A 47 2.87 -7.30 -25.77
CA MET A 47 3.08 -8.00 -24.51
C MET A 47 2.28 -9.33 -24.49
N PRO A 48 2.84 -10.42 -23.96
CA PRO A 48 2.09 -11.64 -23.69
C PRO A 48 0.84 -11.41 -22.79
N TRP A 49 -0.29 -12.03 -23.13
CA TRP A 49 -1.55 -11.90 -22.37
C TRP A 49 -1.48 -12.31 -20.90
N TRP A 50 -0.58 -13.23 -20.55
CA TRP A 50 -0.45 -13.70 -19.17
C TRP A 50 0.22 -12.66 -18.25
N ILE A 51 0.86 -11.61 -18.77
CA ILE A 51 1.58 -10.64 -17.93
C ILE A 51 0.63 -9.81 -17.07
N PRO A 52 -0.36 -9.08 -17.64
CA PRO A 52 -1.37 -8.41 -16.82
C PRO A 52 -2.06 -9.37 -15.86
N GLU A 53 -2.35 -10.59 -16.33
CA GLU A 53 -3.05 -11.60 -15.55
C GLU A 53 -2.28 -12.06 -14.32
N ILE A 54 -0.97 -12.29 -14.44
CA ILE A 54 -0.12 -12.63 -13.29
C ILE A 54 -0.08 -11.48 -12.29
N LEU A 55 0.07 -10.23 -12.75
CA LEU A 55 0.11 -9.08 -11.86
C LEU A 55 -1.23 -8.89 -11.14
N ARG A 56 -2.35 -9.12 -11.85
CA ARG A 56 -3.70 -9.12 -11.30
C ARG A 56 -3.86 -10.17 -10.20
N LEU A 57 -3.40 -11.39 -10.45
CA LEU A 57 -3.45 -12.48 -9.46
C LEU A 57 -2.60 -12.17 -8.23
N GLN A 58 -1.38 -11.67 -8.41
CA GLN A 58 -0.50 -11.27 -7.30
C GLN A 58 -1.14 -10.16 -6.46
N ARG A 59 -1.82 -9.21 -7.10
CA ARG A 59 -2.54 -8.15 -6.38
C ARG A 59 -3.70 -8.71 -5.57
N LEU A 60 -4.50 -9.59 -6.16
CA LEU A 60 -5.60 -10.25 -5.47
C LEU A 60 -5.11 -11.10 -4.28
N GLU A 61 -4.03 -11.85 -4.46
CA GLU A 61 -3.41 -12.64 -3.39
C GLU A 61 -2.95 -11.75 -2.23
N TYR A 62 -2.29 -10.63 -2.55
CA TYR A 62 -1.87 -9.65 -1.55
C TYR A 62 -3.07 -9.04 -0.81
N ASP A 63 -4.10 -8.61 -1.52
CA ASP A 63 -5.30 -8.03 -0.92
C ASP A 63 -6.03 -9.06 -0.02
N LEU A 64 -6.13 -10.33 -0.45
CA LEU A 64 -6.68 -11.41 0.35
C LEU A 64 -5.85 -11.67 1.62
N TRP A 65 -4.53 -11.73 1.49
CA TRP A 65 -3.62 -11.90 2.63
C TRP A 65 -3.75 -10.74 3.62
N MET A 66 -3.84 -9.50 3.12
CA MET A 66 -4.08 -8.32 3.95
C MET A 66 -5.42 -8.40 4.68
N HIS A 67 -6.48 -8.87 4.03
CA HIS A 67 -7.78 -9.07 4.67
C HIS A 67 -7.72 -10.14 5.77
N GLN A 68 -7.03 -11.24 5.54
CA GLN A 68 -6.89 -12.33 6.51
C GLN A 68 -6.05 -11.95 7.73
N THR A 69 -4.98 -11.18 7.52
CA THR A 69 -4.08 -10.72 8.60
C THR A 69 -4.62 -9.53 9.40
N GLY A 70 -5.79 -9.00 9.03
CA GLY A 70 -6.40 -7.83 9.69
C GLY A 70 -5.71 -6.50 9.38
N LEU A 71 -4.66 -6.50 8.55
CA LEU A 71 -3.90 -5.33 8.12
C LEU A 71 -4.57 -4.58 6.95
N GLY A 72 -5.50 -5.24 6.24
CA GLY A 72 -6.13 -4.77 5.00
C GLY A 72 -7.23 -3.73 5.14
N ARG A 73 -7.50 -3.23 6.35
CA ARG A 73 -8.33 -2.06 6.55
C ARG A 73 -7.64 -1.14 7.56
N MET A 74 -7.01 -0.07 7.08
CA MET A 74 -7.26 1.20 7.79
C MET A 74 -8.78 1.34 7.75
N ARG A 75 -9.43 1.03 8.87
CA ARG A 75 -10.85 1.31 9.06
C ARG A 75 -10.95 2.83 8.92
N THR A 76 -11.24 3.33 7.71
CA THR A 76 -12.03 4.56 7.60
C THR A 76 -13.20 4.29 8.52
N LYS A 77 -13.27 5.01 9.65
CA LYS A 77 -14.36 4.84 10.62
C LYS A 77 -15.65 4.96 9.80
N LEU A 78 -16.25 3.82 9.50
CA LEU A 78 -17.50 3.78 8.77
C LEU A 78 -18.52 4.20 9.81
N GLY A 79 -18.74 5.52 9.90
CA GLY A 79 -19.80 6.07 10.70
C GLY A 79 -21.10 5.52 10.15
N ILE A 80 -21.89 4.88 11.01
CA ILE A 80 -23.27 4.60 10.68
C ILE A 80 -23.94 5.97 10.65
N ALA A 81 -24.25 6.46 9.45
CA ALA A 81 -25.06 7.66 9.27
C ALA A 81 -26.51 7.29 9.57
N SER A 82 -26.85 7.23 10.86
CA SER A 82 -28.23 7.40 11.30
C SER A 82 -28.60 8.86 11.04
N ALA A 83 -29.86 9.14 10.70
CA ALA A 83 -30.34 10.36 10.05
C ALA A 83 -30.16 11.69 10.81
N ASP A 84 -29.31 11.79 11.83
CA ASP A 84 -28.93 13.06 12.44
C ASP A 84 -27.44 13.07 12.79
N VAL A 85 -26.71 13.92 12.06
CA VAL A 85 -25.36 14.45 12.35
C VAL A 85 -24.23 13.43 12.55
N ILE A 86 -23.30 13.41 11.60
CA ILE A 86 -22.03 12.67 11.72
C ILE A 86 -21.10 13.44 12.67
N ALA A 87 -21.07 13.06 13.94
CA ALA A 87 -20.10 13.58 14.90
C ALA A 87 -18.78 12.77 14.83
N PHE A 88 -17.71 13.38 14.33
CA PHE A 88 -16.37 12.82 14.46
C PHE A 88 -15.81 13.17 15.83
N LYS A 89 -15.36 12.16 16.58
CA LYS A 89 -14.71 12.37 17.89
C LYS A 89 -13.33 13.01 17.63
N ASP A 90 -13.18 14.27 18.04
CA ASP A 90 -11.93 15.01 17.97
C ASP A 90 -10.82 14.25 18.69
N PHE A 91 -9.64 14.21 18.05
CA PHE A 91 -8.44 13.65 18.64
C PHE A 91 -8.01 14.53 19.82
N ARG A 92 -8.11 14.02 21.04
CA ARG A 92 -7.45 14.64 22.20
C ARG A 92 -5.95 14.40 22.04
N ALA A 93 -5.19 15.49 21.90
CA ALA A 93 -3.74 15.44 21.97
C ALA A 93 -3.32 14.79 23.30
N PRO A 94 -2.26 13.96 23.32
CA PRO A 94 -1.77 13.37 24.56
C PRO A 94 -1.48 14.49 25.56
N ASP A 95 -2.02 14.35 26.78
CA ASP A 95 -1.88 15.35 27.83
C ASP A 95 -0.38 15.65 28.05
N ASP A 96 0.03 16.88 27.77
CA ASP A 96 1.30 17.43 28.25
C ASP A 96 1.18 17.46 29.78
N GLN A 97 1.72 16.45 30.46
CA GLN A 97 1.86 16.50 31.92
C GLN A 97 2.83 17.65 32.24
N PRO A 98 2.41 18.70 32.96
CA PRO A 98 3.35 19.71 33.40
C PRO A 98 4.31 19.05 34.39
N ALA A 99 5.60 19.08 34.06
CA ALA A 99 6.67 18.62 34.94
C ALA A 99 6.50 19.28 36.31
N THR A 100 6.30 18.47 37.34
CA THR A 100 6.32 18.92 38.73
C THR A 100 7.67 19.57 39.03
N PRO A 101 7.70 20.82 39.54
CA PRO A 101 8.96 21.42 39.95
C PRO A 101 9.50 20.63 41.15
N THR A 102 10.69 20.08 40.95
CA THR A 102 11.55 19.50 41.98
C THR A 102 11.82 20.57 43.04
N THR A 103 11.20 20.42 44.21
CA THR A 103 11.47 21.24 45.39
C THR A 103 12.88 20.91 45.88
N GLY A 104 13.78 21.88 45.75
CA GLY A 104 15.18 21.77 46.12
C GLY A 104 15.40 21.47 47.61
N HIS A 105 16.40 20.63 47.88
CA HIS A 105 17.01 20.49 49.19
C HIS A 105 17.74 21.80 49.58
N GLY A 106 17.37 22.36 50.72
CA GLY A 106 18.11 23.40 51.43
C GLY A 106 18.11 23.08 52.91
N THR A 107 19.16 22.41 53.37
CA THR A 107 19.53 22.24 54.77
C THR A 107 19.86 23.58 55.40
N SER A 108 19.12 24.01 56.43
CA SER A 108 19.58 24.98 57.43
C SER A 108 18.56 25.11 58.56
N GLN A 109 18.90 24.58 59.73
CA GLN A 109 18.62 25.08 61.10
C GLN A 109 18.89 23.90 62.07
N ALA A 110 19.95 23.92 62.89
CA ALA A 110 20.22 24.76 64.06
C ALA A 110 19.94 23.98 65.35
N ALA A 111 21.01 23.76 66.12
CA ALA A 111 21.15 23.65 67.59
C ALA A 111 22.13 22.53 67.97
#